data_AF-A0A259BCT3-F1
#
_entry.id   AF-A0A259BCT3-F1
#
_cell.length_a   1.000
_cell.length_b   1.000
_cell.length_c   1.000
_cell.angle_alpha   90.00
_cell.angle_beta   90.00
_cell.angle_gamma   90.00
#
_symmetry.space_group_name_H-M   'P 1'
#
loop_
_entity.id
_entity.type
_entity.pdbx_description
1 polymer ?
#
loop_
_entity_poly.entity_id
_entity_poly.type
_entity_poly.pdbx_seq_one_letter_code
_entity_poly.pdbx_strand_id
1 'polypeptide(L)' 'MSDNAQILLESVMKAAIDAARQLKEPAAAGDAFSQGELMAYYDILDVIKEQAELAGIEFNDPELAEFDPDELLPEE' A
#
# COMPACT_ATOMS: atom_id res chain seq x y z
N MET A 1 -11.01 18.69 -1.16
CA MET A 1 -10.41 18.19 -2.42
C MET A 1 -11.52 17.95 -3.44
N SER A 2 -11.21 17.84 -4.74
CA SER A 2 -12.22 17.38 -5.71
C SER A 2 -12.40 15.87 -5.58
N ASP A 3 -13.61 15.36 -5.79
CA ASP A 3 -13.92 13.91 -5.75
C ASP A 3 -12.96 13.08 -6.61
N ASN A 4 -12.44 13.67 -7.69
CA ASN A 4 -11.46 13.04 -8.57
C ASN A 4 -10.12 12.72 -7.89
N ALA A 5 -9.65 13.56 -6.95
CA ALA A 5 -8.38 13.33 -6.26
C ALA A 5 -8.47 12.12 -5.31
N GLN A 6 -9.61 11.96 -4.63
CA GLN A 6 -9.89 10.80 -3.79
C GLN A 6 -9.96 9.52 -4.60
N ILE A 7 -10.71 9.52 -5.72
CA ILE A 7 -10.81 8.35 -6.62
C ILE A 7 -9.44 7.93 -7.17
N LEU A 8 -8.61 8.91 -7.53
CA LEU A 8 -7.25 8.64 -8.00
C LEU A 8 -6.39 8.03 -6.90
N LEU A 9 -6.44 8.57 -5.67
CA LEU A 9 -5.66 8.06 -4.55
C LEU A 9 -6.09 6.63 -4.18
N GLU A 10 -7.40 6.35 -4.14
CA GLU A 10 -7.94 4.99 -3.95
C GLU A 10 -7.42 4.03 -5.02
N SER A 11 -7.43 4.46 -6.30
CA SER A 11 -6.97 3.63 -7.41
C SER A 11 -5.47 3.32 -7.33
N VAL A 12 -4.66 4.30 -6.92
CA VAL A 12 -3.21 4.13 -6.72
C VAL A 12 -2.95 3.21 -5.52
N MET A 13 -3.65 3.41 -4.41
CA MET A 13 -3.51 2.57 -3.22
C MET A 13 -3.86 1.12 -3.53
N LYS A 14 -4.98 0.87 -4.23
CA LYS A 14 -5.37 -0.48 -4.65
C LYS A 14 -4.31 -1.14 -5.53
N ALA A 15 -3.80 -0.42 -6.53
CA ALA A 15 -2.77 -0.94 -7.43
C ALA A 15 -1.46 -1.26 -6.70
N ALA A 16 -1.07 -0.44 -5.72
CA ALA A 16 0.12 -0.66 -4.91
C ALA A 16 -0.05 -1.89 -3.99
N ILE A 17 -1.21 -2.05 -3.34
CA ILE A 17 -1.53 -3.23 -2.53
C ILE A 17 -1.50 -4.51 -3.37
N ASP A 18 -2.14 -4.49 -4.54
CA ASP A 18 -2.19 -5.65 -5.43
C ASP A 18 -0.80 -6.05 -5.93
N ALA A 19 0.06 -5.08 -6.25
CA ALA A 19 1.44 -5.33 -6.63
C ALA A 19 2.27 -5.88 -5.46
N ALA A 20 2.16 -5.29 -4.27
CA ALA A 20 2.84 -5.76 -3.07
C ALA A 20 2.46 -7.21 -2.71
N ARG A 21 1.18 -7.56 -2.83
CA ARG A 21 0.68 -8.92 -2.58
C ARG A 21 1.29 -9.96 -3.53
N GLN A 22 1.57 -9.60 -4.77
CA GLN A 22 2.23 -10.50 -5.73
C GLN A 22 3.70 -10.79 -5.37
N LEU A 23 4.32 -9.91 -4.58
CA LEU A 23 5.73 -10.01 -4.18
C LEU A 23 5.92 -10.78 -2.87
N LYS A 24 4.86 -10.97 -2.06
CA LYS A 24 4.94 -11.65 -0.76
C LYS A 24 5.57 -13.05 -0.85
N GLU A 25 5.08 -13.89 -1.75
CA GLU A 25 5.59 -15.26 -1.90
C GLU A 25 7.06 -15.33 -2.32
N PRO A 26 7.51 -14.68 -3.41
CA PRO A 26 8.92 -14.71 -3.79
C PRO A 26 9.84 -14.02 -2.77
N ALA A 27 9.39 -12.94 -2.12
CA ALA A 27 10.14 -12.29 -1.06
C ALA A 27 10.34 -13.21 0.15
N ALA A 28 9.29 -13.93 0.56
CA ALA A 28 9.35 -14.94 1.63
C ALA A 28 10.22 -16.15 1.25
N ALA A 29 10.30 -16.49 -0.04
CA ALA A 29 11.20 -17.52 -0.55
C ALA A 29 12.68 -17.08 -0.61
N GLY A 30 12.99 -15.83 -0.25
CA GLY A 30 14.36 -15.30 -0.20
C GLY A 30 14.81 -14.60 -1.48
N ASP A 31 13.91 -14.27 -2.40
CA ASP A 31 14.26 -13.47 -3.57
C ASP A 31 14.56 -12.02 -3.16
N ALA A 32 15.83 -11.62 -3.26
CA ALA A 32 16.29 -10.32 -2.80
C ALA A 32 15.69 -9.14 -3.58
N PHE A 33 15.34 -9.34 -4.85
CA PHE A 33 14.71 -8.29 -5.65
C PHE A 33 13.28 -8.06 -5.18
N SER A 34 12.47 -9.12 -5.04
CA SER A 34 11.12 -9.05 -4.50
C SER A 34 11.08 -8.50 -3.07
N GLN A 35 12.06 -8.81 -2.23
CA GLN A 35 12.18 -8.20 -0.90
C GLN A 35 12.39 -6.67 -0.98
N GLY A 36 13.30 -6.22 -1.85
CA GLY A 36 13.53 -4.79 -2.06
C GLY A 36 12.32 -4.07 -2.64
N GLU A 37 11.63 -4.71 -3.58
CA GLU A 37 10.42 -4.15 -4.20
C GLU A 37 9.25 -4.10 -3.21
N LEU A 38 9.09 -5.12 -2.36
CA LEU A 38 8.08 -5.14 -1.29
C LEU A 38 8.31 -4.00 -0.29
N MET A 39 9.56 -3.72 0.09
CA MET A 39 9.91 -2.57 0.93
C MET A 39 9.63 -1.23 0.25
N ALA A 40 9.81 -1.13 -1.07
CA ALA A 40 9.46 0.08 -1.81
C ALA A 40 7.94 0.31 -1.83
N TYR A 41 7.14 -0.75 -1.96
CA TYR A 41 5.69 -0.65 -1.86
C TYR A 41 5.20 -0.30 -0.46
N TYR A 42 5.85 -0.82 0.58
CA TYR A 42 5.60 -0.42 1.96
C TYR A 42 5.72 1.12 2.12
N ASP A 43 6.84 1.71 1.68
CA ASP A 43 7.10 3.16 1.79
C ASP A 43 6.05 3.98 1.01
N ILE A 44 5.69 3.53 -0.20
CA ILE A 44 4.64 4.17 -1.01
C ILE A 44 3.28 4.13 -0.29
N LEU A 45 2.90 2.99 0.28
CA LEU A 45 1.61 2.79 0.94
C LEU A 45 1.53 3.59 2.25
N ASP A 46 2.62 3.65 3.01
CA ASP A 46 2.73 4.47 4.21
C ASP A 46 2.55 5.96 3.88
N VAL A 47 3.28 6.46 2.87
CA VAL A 47 3.12 7.85 2.40
C VAL A 47 1.69 8.13 1.94
N ILE A 48 1.05 7.23 1.19
CA ILE A 48 -0.34 7.40 0.75
C ILE A 48 -1.28 7.55 1.96
N LYS A 49 -1.10 6.72 3.00
CA LYS A 49 -1.91 6.78 4.22
C LYS A 49 -1.67 8.08 4.98
N GLU A 50 -0.42 8.50 5.17
CA GLU A 50 -0.09 9.79 5.77
C GLU A 50 -0.71 10.97 5.01
N GLN A 51 -0.63 10.95 3.67
CA GLN A 51 -1.21 12.01 2.85
C GLN A 51 -2.75 12.02 2.92
N ALA A 52 -3.39 10.85 2.98
CA ALA A 52 -4.83 10.74 3.15
C ALA A 52 -5.27 11.32 4.50
N GLU A 53 -4.57 10.98 5.59
CA GLU A 53 -4.81 11.51 6.92
C GLU A 53 -4.64 13.05 6.97
N LEU A 54 -3.52 13.56 6.45
CA LEU A 54 -3.24 15.00 6.40
C LEU A 54 -4.26 15.78 5.58
N ALA A 55 -4.80 15.18 4.53
CA ALA A 55 -5.81 15.78 3.67
C ALA A 55 -7.25 15.56 4.16
N GLY A 56 -7.46 14.78 5.23
CA GLY A 56 -8.79 14.41 5.73
C GLY A 56 -9.60 13.60 4.72
N ILE A 57 -8.94 12.73 3.96
CA ILE A 57 -9.56 11.83 2.99
C ILE A 57 -9.90 10.52 3.70
N GLU A 58 -11.16 10.11 3.61
CA GLU A 58 -11.60 8.78 4.01
C GLU A 58 -11.76 7.92 2.76
N PHE A 59 -11.10 6.75 2.71
CA PHE A 59 -11.28 5.82 1.60
C PHE A 59 -12.65 5.13 1.71
N ASN A 60 -13.39 5.08 0.60
CA ASN A 60 -14.72 4.47 0.57
C ASN A 60 -14.66 2.93 0.58
N ASP A 61 -13.55 2.36 0.08
CA ASP A 61 -13.30 0.92 0.08
C ASP A 61 -12.73 0.51 1.46
N PRO A 62 -13.46 -0.30 2.26
CA PRO A 62 -13.01 -0.73 3.58
C PRO A 62 -11.67 -1.47 3.54
N GLU A 63 -11.39 -2.23 2.47
CA GLU A 63 -10.12 -2.94 2.34
C GLU A 63 -8.94 -1.98 2.24
N LEU A 64 -9.13 -0.79 1.65
CA LEU A 64 -8.10 0.24 1.56
C LEU A 64 -7.99 1.04 2.87
N ALA A 65 -9.13 1.35 3.50
CA ALA A 65 -9.17 2.09 4.76
C ALA A 65 -8.52 1.32 5.92
N GLU A 66 -8.70 0.01 5.96
CA GLU A 66 -8.19 -0.86 7.04
C GLU A 66 -6.83 -1.49 6.71
N PHE A 67 -6.32 -1.33 5.49
CA PHE A 67 -5.04 -1.93 5.09
C PHE A 67 -3.89 -1.42 5.97
N ASP A 68 -3.12 -2.35 6.53
CA ASP A 68 -1.94 -2.06 7.33
C ASP A 68 -0.66 -2.40 6.55
N PRO A 69 0.15 -1.41 6.12
CA PRO A 69 1.42 -1.68 5.43
C PRO A 69 2.35 -2.62 6.20
N ASP A 70 2.28 -2.64 7.53
CA ASP A 70 3.08 -3.56 8.36
C ASP A 70 2.80 -5.04 8.03
N GLU A 71 1.62 -5.37 7.47
CA GLU A 71 1.31 -6.72 7.02
C GLU A 71 2.24 -7.20 5.88
N LEU A 72 2.95 -6.29 5.20
CA LEU A 72 3.91 -6.59 4.14
C LEU A 72 5.29 -6.97 4.69
N LEU A 73 5.60 -6.61 5.93
CA LEU A 73 6.89 -6.88 6.54
C LEU A 73 6.97 -8.34 7.04
N PRO A 74 8.15 -8.97 7.01
CA PRO A 74 8.33 -10.29 7.61
C PRO A 74 8.09 -10.24 9.13
N GLU A 75 7.39 -11.24 9.67
CA GLU A 75 7.27 -11.43 11.12
C GLU A 75 8.67 -11.75 11.72
N GLU A 76 9.05 -11.04 12.79
CA GLU A 76 10.33 -11.23 13.50
C GLU A 76 10.46 -12.59 14.22
#